data_AF-A0A3S0VMG8-F1
#
_entry.id   AF-A0A3S0VMG8-F1
#
_cell.length_a   1.000
_cell.length_b   1.000
_cell.length_c   1.000
_cell.angle_alpha   90.00
_cell.angle_beta   90.00
_cell.angle_gamma   90.00
#
_symmetry.space_group_name_H-M   'P 1'
#
loop_
_entity.id
_entity.type
_entity.pdbx_description
1 polymer ?
#
loop_
_entity_poly.entity_id
_entity_poly.type
_entity_poly.pdbx_seq_one_letter_code
_entity_poly.pdbx_strand_id
1 'polypeptide(L)'
;MNYQLIFYVPEANLEEVKQALFELGVGKLGNYEQTCWQSLGRGQFRPLEDANPAIGKKQELNFVNEYKVEILCSDELIHLAVQKLIEVHPYEEPAYAVIRLEPF
;
A
#
# COMPACT_ATOMS: atom_id res chain seq x y z
N MET A 1 -14.06 12.57 8.38
CA MET A 1 -13.14 13.06 7.33
C MET A 1 -12.71 11.85 6.50
N ASN A 2 -12.24 12.06 5.27
CA ASN A 2 -11.75 10.95 4.43
C ASN A 2 -10.25 11.12 4.19
N TYR A 3 -9.60 10.00 3.95
CA TYR A 3 -8.19 9.91 3.61
C TYR A 3 -8.03 9.16 2.29
N GLN A 4 -6.96 9.47 1.59
CA GLN A 4 -6.43 8.61 0.55
C GLN A 4 -5.25 7.84 1.15
N LEU A 5 -5.39 6.52 1.24
CA LEU A 5 -4.28 5.61 1.55
C LEU A 5 -3.61 5.25 0.23
N ILE A 6 -2.32 5.57 0.11
CA ILE A 6 -1.49 5.26 -1.05
C ILE A 6 -0.40 4.29 -0.60
N PHE A 7 -0.18 3.21 -1.32
CA PHE A 7 0.92 2.28 -1.04
C PHE A 7 1.51 1.69 -2.33
N TYR A 8 2.69 1.09 -2.21
CA TYR A 8 3.45 0.51 -3.32
C TYR A 8 3.73 -0.95 -3.02
N VAL A 9 3.33 -1.85 -3.92
CA VAL A 9 3.40 -3.29 -3.70
C VAL A 9 3.84 -4.02 -4.97
N PRO A 10 4.67 -5.09 -4.87
CA PRO A 10 4.95 -5.98 -5.99
C PRO A 10 3.69 -6.57 -6.60
N GLU A 11 3.71 -6.79 -7.93
CA GLU A 11 2.61 -7.40 -8.67
C GLU A 11 2.14 -8.73 -8.07
N ALA A 12 3.07 -9.56 -7.60
CA ALA A 12 2.78 -10.87 -7.02
C ALA A 12 1.94 -10.81 -5.72
N ASN A 13 1.99 -9.68 -5.00
CA ASN A 13 1.31 -9.50 -3.71
C ASN A 13 0.14 -8.50 -3.80
N LEU A 14 -0.09 -7.91 -4.97
CA LEU A 14 -1.05 -6.83 -5.17
C LEU A 14 -2.47 -7.19 -4.72
N GLU A 15 -2.99 -8.32 -5.20
CA GLU A 15 -4.38 -8.71 -4.91
C GLU A 15 -4.55 -9.13 -3.45
N GLU A 16 -3.56 -9.82 -2.87
CA GLU A 16 -3.57 -10.24 -1.46
C GLU A 16 -3.63 -9.03 -0.52
N VAL A 17 -2.78 -8.03 -0.74
CA VAL A 17 -2.74 -6.82 0.08
C VAL A 17 -4.03 -6.00 -0.07
N LYS A 18 -4.55 -5.84 -1.30
CA LYS A 18 -5.84 -5.16 -1.53
C LYS A 18 -6.99 -5.85 -0.82
N GLN A 19 -7.09 -7.18 -0.96
CA GLN A 19 -8.16 -7.96 -0.36
C GLN A 19 -8.17 -7.83 1.17
N ALA A 20 -6.99 -7.88 1.81
CA ALA A 20 -6.87 -7.69 3.26
C ALA A 20 -7.35 -6.30 3.73
N LEU A 21 -7.14 -5.26 2.93
CA LEU A 21 -7.66 -3.91 3.23
C LEU A 21 -9.17 -3.81 2.97
N PHE A 22 -9.65 -4.43 1.90
CA PHE A 22 -11.07 -4.45 1.56
C PHE A 22 -11.92 -5.17 2.60
N GLU A 23 -11.40 -6.23 3.21
CA GLU A 23 -12.07 -6.94 4.31
C GLU A 23 -12.29 -6.07 5.56
N LEU A 24 -11.49 -5.01 5.73
CA LEU A 24 -11.71 -3.99 6.77
C LEU A 24 -12.76 -2.94 6.40
N GLY A 25 -13.24 -2.93 5.15
CA GLY A 25 -14.17 -1.93 4.63
C GLY A 25 -13.49 -0.68 4.02
N VAL A 26 -12.16 -0.69 3.86
CA VAL A 26 -11.43 0.34 3.10
C VAL A 26 -11.87 0.27 1.63
N GLY A 27 -11.96 1.40 0.92
CA GLY A 27 -12.42 1.43 -0.47
C GLY A 27 -13.94 1.43 -0.63
N LYS A 28 -14.71 1.64 0.45
CA LYS A 28 -16.15 1.83 0.38
C LYS A 28 -16.51 3.27 0.00
N LEU A 29 -17.34 3.43 -1.03
CA LEU A 29 -17.83 4.72 -1.50
C LEU A 29 -19.31 4.60 -1.91
N GLY A 30 -20.22 5.12 -1.09
CA GLY A 30 -21.66 4.99 -1.32
C GLY A 30 -22.09 3.51 -1.41
N ASN A 31 -22.64 3.11 -2.56
CA ASN A 31 -23.09 1.75 -2.85
C ASN A 31 -22.00 0.87 -3.50
N TYR A 32 -20.75 1.35 -3.55
CA TYR A 32 -19.61 0.62 -4.09
C TYR A 32 -18.66 0.22 -2.96
N GLU A 33 -18.07 -0.96 -3.09
CA GLU A 33 -17.02 -1.48 -2.21
C GLU A 33 -15.83 -1.93 -3.05
N GLN A 34 -14.69 -2.16 -2.39
CA GLN A 34 -13.45 -2.58 -3.05
C GLN A 34 -12.96 -1.62 -4.14
N THR A 35 -13.28 -0.32 -4.00
CA THR A 35 -12.86 0.69 -4.97
C THR A 35 -11.41 1.09 -4.72
N CYS A 36 -10.60 1.05 -5.77
CA CYS A 36 -9.23 1.56 -5.75
C CYS A 36 -8.83 2.05 -7.14
N TRP A 37 -7.84 2.92 -7.19
CA TRP A 37 -7.06 3.18 -8.40
C TRP A 37 -5.70 2.49 -8.28
N GLN A 38 -5.18 1.96 -9.37
CA GLN A 38 -3.83 1.41 -9.39
C GLN A 38 -3.10 1.75 -10.67
N SER A 39 -1.77 1.91 -10.57
CA SER A 39 -0.90 2.16 -11.71
C SER A 39 0.39 1.37 -11.58
N LEU A 40 0.80 0.71 -12.65
CA LEU A 40 2.07 0.01 -12.72
C LEU A 40 3.21 1.04 -12.86
N GLY A 41 4.22 0.90 -12.01
CA GLY A 41 5.43 1.70 -12.00
C GLY A 41 6.67 0.84 -11.75
N ARG A 42 7.81 1.52 -11.61
CA ARG A 42 9.10 0.89 -11.32
C ARG A 42 9.64 1.43 -10.01
N GLY A 43 9.64 0.58 -8.99
CA GLY A 43 10.29 0.82 -7.70
C GLY A 43 11.81 0.75 -7.82
N GLN A 44 12.48 1.50 -6.95
CA GLN A 44 13.94 1.53 -6.85
C GLN A 44 14.34 1.60 -5.38
N PHE A 45 15.24 0.71 -4.97
CA PHE A 45 15.74 0.70 -3.60
C PHE A 45 17.16 0.12 -3.55
N ARG A 46 17.92 0.48 -2.51
CA ARG A 46 19.27 -0.04 -2.24
C ARG A 46 19.31 -0.47 -0.77
N PRO A 47 19.08 -1.76 -0.46
CA PRO A 47 19.14 -2.24 0.91
C PRO A 47 20.54 -2.00 1.49
N LEU A 48 20.59 -1.49 2.73
CA LEU A 48 21.85 -1.38 3.48
C LEU A 48 22.27 -2.75 4.04
N GLU A 49 23.43 -2.81 4.70
CA GLU A 49 23.98 -4.06 5.23
C GLU A 49 23.03 -4.78 6.20
N ASP A 50 22.40 -4.01 7.09
CA ASP A 50 21.54 -4.57 8.15
C ASP A 50 20.09 -4.81 7.67
N ALA A 51 19.73 -4.41 6.45
CA ALA A 51 18.38 -4.61 5.92
C ALA A 51 18.10 -6.09 5.64
N ASN A 52 16.86 -6.55 5.79
CA ASN A 52 16.43 -7.89 5.37
C ASN A 52 15.42 -7.80 4.21
N PRO A 53 15.87 -7.43 2.99
CA PRO A 53 14.95 -7.17 1.90
C PRO A 53 14.27 -8.47 1.45
N ALA A 54 12.95 -8.43 1.27
CA ALA A 54 12.18 -9.56 0.76
C ALA A 54 12.61 -9.96 -0.67
N ILE A 55 13.13 -9.00 -1.44
CA ILE A 55 13.62 -9.18 -2.81
C ILE A 55 14.87 -8.33 -3.07
N GLY A 56 15.68 -8.75 -4.03
CA GLY A 56 16.90 -8.02 -4.42
C GLY A 56 18.10 -8.35 -3.54
N LYS A 57 19.18 -7.57 -3.73
CA LYS A 57 20.49 -7.79 -3.10
C LYS A 57 20.93 -6.60 -2.25
N LYS A 58 21.53 -6.89 -1.10
CA LYS A 58 22.12 -5.86 -0.21
C LYS A 58 23.24 -5.11 -0.91
N GLN A 59 23.39 -3.84 -0.58
CA GLN A 59 24.39 -2.92 -1.13
C GLN A 59 24.39 -2.77 -2.67
N GLU A 60 23.33 -3.23 -3.34
CA GLU A 60 23.14 -3.08 -4.77
C GLU A 60 21.90 -2.24 -5.04
N LEU A 61 21.88 -1.56 -6.19
CA LEU A 61 20.68 -0.87 -6.62
C LEU A 61 19.72 -1.86 -7.27
N ASN A 62 18.55 -2.02 -6.69
CA ASN A 62 17.54 -2.96 -7.14
C ASN A 62 16.36 -2.20 -7.74
N PHE A 63 15.69 -2.86 -8.69
CA PHE A 63 14.48 -2.35 -9.33
C PHE A 63 13.44 -3.45 -9.37
N VAL A 64 12.18 -3.09 -9.17
CA VAL A 64 11.06 -4.02 -9.21
C VAL A 64 9.84 -3.34 -9.83
N ASN A 65 9.03 -4.10 -10.57
CA ASN A 65 7.72 -3.65 -11.00
C ASN A 65 6.79 -3.62 -9.80
N GLU A 66 6.22 -2.45 -9.51
CA GLU A 66 5.31 -2.27 -8.38
C GLU A 66 4.06 -1.54 -8.84
N TYR A 67 2.96 -1.83 -8.18
CA TYR A 67 1.74 -1.06 -8.31
C TYR A 67 1.70 0.01 -7.24
N LYS A 68 1.56 1.28 -7.65
CA LYS A 68 1.00 2.31 -6.77
C LYS A 68 -0.49 2.06 -6.69
N VAL A 69 -1.00 1.82 -5.49
CA VAL A 69 -2.42 1.64 -5.21
C VAL A 69 -2.93 2.81 -4.39
N GLU A 70 -4.10 3.34 -4.72
CA GLU A 70 -4.73 4.48 -4.08
C GLU A 70 -6.16 4.10 -3.68
N ILE A 71 -6.47 4.17 -2.39
CA ILE A 71 -7.75 3.73 -1.83
C ILE A 71 -8.33 4.81 -0.93
N LEU A 72 -9.62 5.10 -1.09
CA LEU A 72 -10.34 5.96 -0.16
C LEU A 72 -10.58 5.24 1.17
N CYS A 73 -10.34 5.92 2.27
CA CYS A 73 -10.48 5.39 3.62
C CYS A 73 -11.17 6.40 4.52
N SER A 74 -12.08 5.94 5.39
CA SER A 74 -12.70 6.80 6.40
C SER A 74 -11.73 7.08 7.55
N ASP A 75 -11.96 8.17 8.26
CA ASP A 75 -11.24 8.51 9.50
C ASP A 75 -11.31 7.41 10.57
N GLU A 76 -12.44 6.69 10.65
CA GLU A 76 -12.62 5.57 11.57
C GLU A 76 -11.70 4.39 11.26
N LEU A 77 -11.36 4.19 9.98
CA LEU A 77 -10.62 3.02 9.52
C LEU A 77 -9.14 3.30 9.24
N ILE A 78 -8.71 4.55 9.04
CA ILE A 78 -7.37 4.83 8.50
C ILE A 78 -6.22 4.26 9.35
N HIS A 79 -6.32 4.35 10.67
CA HIS A 79 -5.30 3.79 11.56
C HIS A 79 -5.24 2.25 11.47
N LEU A 80 -6.40 1.60 11.47
CA LEU A 80 -6.48 0.15 11.33
C LEU A 80 -6.03 -0.32 9.94
N ALA A 81 -6.36 0.45 8.90
CA ALA A 81 -5.95 0.19 7.53
C ALA A 81 -4.43 0.24 7.37
N VAL A 82 -3.76 1.24 7.97
CA VAL A 82 -2.29 1.34 7.95
C VAL A 82 -1.66 0.18 8.72
N GLN A 83 -2.18 -0.17 9.90
CA GLN A 83 -1.68 -1.33 10.65
C GLN A 83 -1.81 -2.62 9.86
N LYS A 84 -2.98 -2.84 9.23
CA LYS A 84 -3.21 -4.03 8.41
C LYS A 84 -2.34 -4.05 7.16
N LEU A 85 -2.16 -2.91 6.50
CA LEU A 85 -1.22 -2.78 5.38
C LEU A 85 0.17 -3.23 5.81
N ILE A 86 0.69 -2.73 6.93
CA ILE A 86 2.02 -3.10 7.44
C ILE A 86 2.10 -4.61 7.77
N GLU A 87 1.06 -5.16 8.37
CA GLU A 87 1.00 -6.59 8.73
C GLU A 87 1.03 -7.53 7.51
N VAL A 88 0.31 -7.18 6.44
CA VAL A 88 0.14 -8.05 5.26
C VAL A 88 1.11 -7.75 4.12
N HIS A 89 1.87 -6.66 4.21
CA HIS A 89 2.81 -6.30 3.16
C HIS A 89 4.00 -7.27 3.12
N PRO A 90 4.51 -7.67 1.93
CA PRO A 90 5.69 -8.52 1.84
C PRO A 90 6.99 -7.87 2.31
N TYR A 91 7.01 -6.55 2.51
CA TYR A 91 8.21 -5.81 2.88
C TYR A 91 8.21 -5.50 4.37
N GLU A 92 9.38 -5.57 4.99
CA GLU A 92 9.60 -5.21 6.40
C GLU A 92 9.12 -3.78 6.70
N GLU A 93 9.44 -2.84 5.80
CA GLU A 93 9.00 -1.45 5.88
C GLU A 93 8.30 -1.06 4.56
N PRO A 94 6.97 -1.15 4.48
CA PRO A 94 6.24 -0.72 3.28
C PRO A 94 6.27 0.79 3.12
N ALA A 95 6.47 1.25 1.89
CA ALA A 95 6.27 2.64 1.53
C ALA A 95 4.76 2.93 1.38
N TYR A 96 4.25 3.90 2.14
CA TYR A 96 2.87 4.36 2.02
C TYR A 96 2.74 5.85 2.35
N ALA A 97 1.62 6.45 1.96
CA ALA A 97 1.22 7.80 2.32
C ALA A 97 -0.25 7.82 2.75
N VAL A 98 -0.55 8.70 3.69
CA VAL A 98 -1.91 8.99 4.14
C VAL A 98 -2.17 10.46 3.88
N ILE A 99 -3.06 10.75 2.93
CA ILE A 99 -3.40 12.12 2.54
C ILE A 99 -4.79 12.43 3.07
N ARG A 100 -4.90 13.43 3.94
CA ARG A 100 -6.21 13.92 4.39
C ARG A 100 -6.91 14.63 3.24
N LEU A 101 -8.15 14.26 2.96
CA LEU A 101 -8.96 14.83 1.90
C LEU A 101 -9.92 15.88 2.47
N GLU A 102 -9.99 17.01 1.78
CA GLU A 102 -10.98 18.05 2.06
C GLU A 102 -12.31 17.71 1.37
N PRO A 103 -13.46 18.11 1.94
CA PRO A 103 -14.79 17.68 1.47
C PRO A 103 -15.41 18.54 0.36
N PHE A 104 -14.68 19.50 -0.22
CA PHE A 104 -15.22 20.56 -1.10
C PHE A 104 -14.60 20.55 -2.50
#